data_AF-A0A8S3CLP9-F1
#
_entry.id   AF-A0A8S3CLP9-F1
#
_cell.length_a   1.000
_cell.length_b   1.000
_cell.length_c   1.000
_cell.angle_alpha   90.00
_cell.angle_beta   90.00
_cell.angle_gamma   90.00
#
_symmetry.space_group_name_H-M   'P 1'
#
loop_
_entity.id
_entity.type
_entity.pdbx_description
1 polymer ?
#
loop_
_entity_poly.entity_id
_entity_poly.type
_entity_poly.pdbx_seq_one_letter_code
_entity_poly.pdbx_strand_id
1 'polypeptide(L)'
;RGHWTRTIVASPNLDRIYIGIGSATNVDADPLPRGSVQVASIDGSNMVTFSHGLRNPIGLAFHPITKDLYVACQERDEIGD
;
A
#
# COMPACT_ATOMS: atom_id res chain seq x y z
N ARG A 1 10.60 -5.64 -14.77
CA ARG A 1 10.47 -4.44 -13.90
C ARG A 1 9.30 -4.70 -12.97
N GLY A 2 9.48 -4.62 -11.65
CA GLY A 2 8.40 -4.89 -10.69
C GLY A 2 7.33 -3.80 -10.64
N HIS A 3 6.40 -3.93 -9.69
CA HIS A 3 5.28 -3.01 -9.50
C HIS A 3 5.77 -1.60 -9.14
N TRP A 4 5.59 -0.66 -10.06
CA TRP A 4 6.20 0.67 -9.99
C TRP A 4 5.20 1.79 -9.64
N THR A 5 3.91 1.52 -9.73
CA THR A 5 2.85 2.47 -9.34
C THR A 5 2.90 2.77 -7.85
N ARG A 6 2.47 3.98 -7.48
CA ARG A 6 2.36 4.45 -6.10
C ARG A 6 1.01 5.12 -5.93
N THR A 7 0.04 4.37 -5.43
CA THR A 7 -1.28 4.91 -5.11
C THR A 7 -1.19 5.69 -3.81
N ILE A 8 -1.68 6.92 -3.79
CA ILE A 8 -1.68 7.79 -2.61
C ILE A 8 -3.12 8.17 -2.28
N VAL A 9 -3.52 8.01 -1.02
CA VAL A 9 -4.81 8.49 -0.50
C VAL A 9 -4.58 9.28 0.77
N ALA A 10 -5.23 10.44 0.89
CA ALA A 10 -5.20 11.24 2.12
C ALA A 10 -6.14 10.63 3.18
N SER A 11 -5.78 10.75 4.45
CA SER A 11 -6.66 10.39 5.57
C SER A 11 -7.93 11.26 5.55
N PRO A 12 -9.06 10.78 6.10
CA PRO A 12 -10.31 11.54 6.12
C PRO A 12 -10.23 12.89 6.85
N ASN A 13 -9.29 13.04 7.78
CA ASN A 13 -8.99 14.26 8.53
C ASN A 13 -7.84 15.09 7.92
N LEU A 14 -7.26 14.66 6.79
CA LEU A 14 -6.24 15.38 6.01
C LEU A 14 -4.93 15.66 6.77
N ASP A 15 -4.57 14.83 7.74
CA ASP A 15 -3.33 14.94 8.50
C ASP A 15 -2.24 13.94 8.04
N ARG A 16 -2.61 12.92 7.27
CA ARG A 16 -1.75 11.82 6.84
C ARG A 16 -2.01 11.42 5.39
N ILE A 17 -1.02 10.79 4.79
CA ILE A 17 -1.14 10.09 3.50
C ILE A 17 -0.80 8.62 3.65
N TYR A 18 -1.49 7.79 2.89
CA TYR A 18 -1.26 6.35 2.79
C TYR A 18 -0.82 6.00 1.38
N ILE A 19 0.26 5.23 1.27
CA ILE A 19 0.97 4.99 0.01
C ILE A 19 1.07 3.49 -0.22
N GLY A 20 0.40 2.99 -1.27
CA GLY A 20 0.55 1.63 -1.75
C GLY A 20 1.87 1.43 -2.49
N ILE A 21 2.70 0.48 -2.05
CA ILE A 21 3.98 0.16 -2.67
C ILE A 21 4.02 -1.34 -3.01
N GLY A 22 3.94 -1.64 -4.31
CA GLY A 22 4.02 -3.02 -4.79
C GLY A 22 5.44 -3.61 -4.76
N SER A 23 5.50 -4.95 -4.76
CA SER A 23 6.70 -5.79 -4.82
C SER A 23 7.55 -5.52 -6.05
N ALA A 24 8.84 -5.87 -5.98
CA ALA A 24 9.73 -5.91 -7.13
C ALA A 24 9.60 -7.22 -7.92
N THR A 25 9.10 -8.28 -7.28
CA THR A 25 9.05 -9.65 -7.82
C THR A 25 7.62 -10.20 -7.90
N ASN A 26 7.45 -11.31 -8.63
CA ASN A 26 6.17 -12.04 -8.63
C ASN A 26 5.94 -12.75 -7.28
N VAL A 27 6.93 -13.50 -6.79
CA VAL A 27 6.75 -14.49 -5.71
C VAL A 27 7.61 -14.19 -4.49
N ASP A 28 8.84 -13.74 -4.69
CA ASP A 28 9.83 -13.61 -3.62
C ASP A 28 9.50 -12.50 -2.63
N ALA A 29 9.94 -12.68 -1.39
CA ALA A 29 9.87 -11.61 -0.40
C ALA A 29 10.80 -10.46 -0.78
N ASP A 30 10.27 -9.23 -0.68
CA ASP A 30 11.07 -8.03 -0.81
C ASP A 30 11.31 -7.39 0.56
N PRO A 31 12.46 -6.72 0.76
CA PRO A 31 12.63 -5.87 1.93
C PRO A 31 11.64 -4.71 1.89
N LEU A 32 11.24 -4.24 3.08
CA LEU A 32 10.47 -3.00 3.19
C LEU A 32 11.22 -1.85 2.47
N PRO A 33 10.48 -0.93 1.83
CA PRO A 33 9.03 -0.73 1.91
C PRO A 33 8.26 -1.39 0.75
N ARG A 34 8.76 -2.47 0.15
CA ARG A 34 8.06 -3.18 -0.93
C ARG A 34 6.99 -4.10 -0.34
N GLY A 35 5.90 -4.29 -1.09
CA GLY A 35 4.81 -5.17 -0.68
C GLY A 35 4.06 -4.66 0.56
N SER A 36 3.88 -3.35 0.65
CA SER A 36 3.37 -2.69 1.86
C SER A 36 2.47 -1.49 1.55
N VAL A 37 1.79 -1.03 2.59
CA VAL A 37 1.22 0.31 2.68
C VAL A 37 2.05 1.10 3.67
N GLN A 38 2.59 2.24 3.22
CA GLN A 38 3.26 3.20 4.10
C GLN A 38 2.25 4.26 4.55
N VAL A 39 2.48 4.85 5.72
CA VAL A 39 1.78 6.05 6.19
C VAL A 39 2.81 7.12 6.51
N ALA A 40 2.52 8.36 6.14
CA ALA A 40 3.33 9.53 6.44
C ALA A 40 2.42 10.70 6.88
N SER A 41 3.02 11.72 7.49
CA SER A 41 2.38 13.02 7.65
C SER A 41 1.97 13.59 6.28
N ILE A 42 0.96 14.48 6.23
CA ILE A 42 0.50 15.11 4.99
C ILE A 42 1.60 15.90 4.25
N ASP A 43 2.62 16.38 4.98
CA ASP A 43 3.81 17.04 4.44
C ASP A 43 4.89 16.07 3.93
N GLY A 44 4.65 14.75 4.02
CA GLY A 44 5.55 13.69 3.61
C GLY A 44 6.57 13.27 4.67
N SER A 45 6.61 13.92 5.84
CA SER A 45 7.50 13.56 6.95
C SER A 45 7.04 12.30 7.69
N ASN A 46 7.93 11.75 8.54
CA ASN A 46 7.61 10.66 9.48
C ASN A 46 7.01 9.41 8.84
N MET A 47 7.49 9.05 7.65
CA MET A 47 7.01 7.86 6.94
C MET A 47 7.36 6.58 7.70
N VAL A 48 6.35 5.75 7.97
CA VAL A 48 6.48 4.44 8.62
C VAL A 48 5.63 3.39 7.88
N THR A 49 5.93 2.12 8.10
CA THR A 49 5.14 1.02 7.55
C THR A 49 3.83 0.87 8.32
N PHE A 50 2.70 0.99 7.64
CA PHE A 50 1.37 0.83 8.22
C PHE A 50 0.90 -0.63 8.17
N SER A 51 1.11 -1.30 7.03
CA SER A 51 0.79 -2.71 6.82
C SER A 51 1.77 -3.31 5.80
N HIS A 52 2.10 -4.59 5.93
CA HIS A 52 3.01 -5.29 5.03
C HIS A 52 2.54 -6.73 4.75
N GLY A 53 3.20 -7.42 3.82
CA GLY A 53 2.83 -8.78 3.41
C GLY A 53 1.86 -8.81 2.22
N LEU A 54 1.74 -7.68 1.52
CA LEU A 54 0.96 -7.53 0.29
C LEU A 54 1.88 -7.73 -0.90
N ARG A 55 1.35 -8.15 -2.07
CA ARG A 55 2.14 -8.16 -3.31
C ARG A 55 2.06 -6.83 -4.05
N ASN A 56 0.87 -6.40 -4.44
CA ASN A 56 0.66 -5.17 -5.20
C ASN A 56 -0.60 -4.41 -4.76
N PRO A 57 -0.52 -3.62 -3.68
CA PRO A 57 -1.65 -2.84 -3.15
C PRO A 57 -1.90 -1.59 -4.01
N ILE A 58 -2.61 -1.76 -5.13
CA ILE A 58 -2.85 -0.68 -6.10
C ILE A 58 -4.14 0.10 -5.82
N GLY A 59 -5.14 -0.53 -5.19
CA GLY A 59 -6.38 0.14 -4.79
C GLY A 59 -6.36 0.48 -3.31
N LEU A 60 -6.47 1.76 -2.96
CA LEU A 60 -6.60 2.22 -1.57
C LEU A 60 -7.79 3.19 -1.47
N ALA A 61 -8.65 2.99 -0.49
CA ALA A 61 -9.77 3.90 -0.22
C ALA A 61 -10.19 3.87 1.25
N PHE A 62 -10.58 5.03 1.77
CA PHE A 62 -11.23 5.10 3.08
C PHE A 62 -12.73 4.90 2.95
N HIS A 63 -13.28 4.05 3.81
CA HIS A 63 -14.73 3.92 3.90
C HIS A 63 -15.35 5.21 4.45
N PRO A 64 -16.38 5.78 3.81
CA PRO A 64 -16.82 7.15 4.09
C PRO A 64 -17.45 7.33 5.47
N ILE A 65 -17.98 6.27 6.08
CA ILE A 65 -18.63 6.30 7.40
C ILE A 65 -17.64 5.86 8.49
N THR A 66 -17.21 4.59 8.47
CA THR A 66 -16.30 4.01 9.49
C THR A 66 -14.89 4.58 9.48
N LYS A 67 -14.43 5.18 8.37
CA LYS A 67 -13.08 5.68 8.18
C LYS A 67 -11.98 4.61 8.19
N ASP A 68 -12.35 3.35 7.99
CA ASP A 68 -11.39 2.27 7.80
C ASP A 68 -10.71 2.37 6.44
N LEU A 69 -9.43 2.02 6.37
CA LEU A 69 -8.69 1.91 5.11
C LEU A 69 -8.90 0.52 4.51
N TYR A 70 -9.45 0.47 3.31
CA TYR A 70 -9.55 -0.74 2.49
C TYR A 70 -8.46 -0.75 1.43
N VAL A 71 -7.92 -1.95 1.17
CA VAL A 71 -6.84 -2.18 0.21
C VAL A 71 -7.22 -3.32 -0.73
N ALA A 72 -7.16 -3.07 -2.03
CA ALA A 72 -7.22 -4.11 -3.06
C ALA A 72 -5.80 -4.48 -3.48
N CYS A 73 -5.46 -5.76 -3.37
CA CYS A 73 -4.14 -6.29 -3.72
C CYS A 73 -4.21 -7.21 -4.94
N GLN A 74 -3.32 -7.00 -5.91
CA GLN A 74 -3.09 -7.99 -6.96
C GLN A 74 -2.07 -9.01 -6.45
N GLU A 75 -2.54 -10.22 -6.20
CA GLU A 75 -1.76 -11.33 -5.63
C GLU A 75 -0.85 -12.02 -6.66
N ARG A 76 -0.13 -13.07 -6.22
CA ARG A 76 0.84 -13.81 -7.04
C ARG A 76 0.20 -14.40 -8.28
N ASP A 77 0.89 -14.27 -9.40
CA ASP A 77 0.50 -14.94 -10.63
C ASP A 77 0.93 -16.41 -10.55
N GLU A 78 0.12 -17.32 -11.10
CA GLU A 78 0.42 -18.76 -11.28
C GLU A 78 0.60 -19.59 -9.99
N ILE A 79 0.09 -19.12 -8.84
CA ILE A 79 0.23 -19.78 -7.52
C ILE A 79 -1.14 -20.05 -6.84
N GLY A 80 -2.25 -19.77 -7.53
CA GLY A 80 -3.61 -19.83 -6.96
C GLY A 80 -4.61 -20.69 -7.72
N ASP A 81 -4.16 -21.53 -8.66
CA ASP A 81 -4.98 -22.48 -9.41
C ASP A 81 -5.40 -23.68 -8.55
#